data_AF-A0A501W5P4-F1
#
_entry.id   AF-A0A501W5P4-F1
#
_cell.length_a   1.000
_cell.length_b   1.000
_cell.length_c   1.000
_cell.angle_alpha   90.00
_cell.angle_beta   90.00
_cell.angle_gamma   90.00
#
_symmetry.space_group_name_H-M   'P 1'
#
loop_
_entity.id
_entity.type
_entity.pdbx_description
1 polymer ?
#
loop_
_entity_poly.entity_id
_entity_poly.type
_entity_poly.pdbx_seq_one_letter_code
_entity_poly.pdbx_strand_id
1 'polypeptide(L)'
;MSLGLFLSSLSRMGAVQQPNPTGEMLASVSLHRYGAVMTFNQNTDTLGVNKYPSEFWAMKYNIKPTAFVSRYNGADNTLTGFGRVEKSIYFQTDRWHNGSSVQLIPDYNSTTWSSAGAAVFNVTAGQSKPDRYPNHGQQMYDISGGGYGWDSASGAGSNNLAELTGLIEAEKSQYTEAPYTFSYRNGRNDTPQVYEPYFLGGRNSYFSTSGDSNTSYGAGAGLPNNKTARLDYVNRASATRFADFETGVSSLGIPSGGTYADSLAYLEQELLKTVNSKGFFQDFMHWHTAGTKVRDMYAKVREVLAPYDVHYAGYEEALRYMWTRQAVQAVSVSGNTVSLTWNSFDLPEALTVPVSIKIDTTGTDLAGKDITSSVGEVLKKSANVFIVEVPYNTASFTISEASTPSYIDLAAPVIGFELSGTTLTVTTDKPCKVALWKATAGASEADLGAPDRSNVFQTQHTFTVNSTEQAGDLYIGALSERGQSAMVQVG
;
A
#
# COMPACT_ATOMS: atom_id res chain seq x y z
N MET A 1 43.44 -20.12 11.19
CA MET A 1 42.47 -19.09 11.66
C MET A 1 41.18 -19.80 12.03
N SER A 2 40.63 -19.44 13.18
CA SER A 2 39.81 -20.29 14.05
C SER A 2 38.36 -20.47 13.63
N LEU A 3 37.92 -21.73 13.72
CA LEU A 3 36.58 -22.28 13.56
C LEU A 3 35.69 -21.96 14.80
N GLY A 4 35.43 -20.68 15.09
CA GLY A 4 34.97 -20.25 16.42
C GLY A 4 33.79 -19.27 16.51
N LEU A 5 33.07 -18.96 15.42
CA LEU A 5 32.07 -17.87 15.43
C LEU A 5 30.65 -18.24 14.97
N PHE A 6 30.33 -19.53 14.84
CA PHE A 6 29.03 -19.98 14.31
C PHE A 6 28.04 -20.56 15.32
N LEU A 7 28.25 -20.35 16.63
CA LEU A 7 27.42 -20.95 17.69
C LEU A 7 26.76 -19.96 18.67
N SER A 8 26.75 -18.65 18.40
CA SER A 8 26.13 -17.65 19.29
C SER A 8 24.82 -17.03 18.80
N SER A 9 24.20 -17.53 17.73
CA SER A 9 22.91 -17.01 17.20
C SER A 9 21.68 -17.89 17.49
N LEU A 10 21.82 -18.97 18.27
CA LEU A 10 20.75 -19.95 18.51
C LEU A 10 20.11 -19.92 19.91
N SER A 11 20.31 -18.86 20.70
CA SER A 11 19.77 -18.75 22.08
C SER A 11 18.84 -17.56 22.33
N ARG A 12 18.09 -17.11 21.31
CA ARG A 12 16.87 -16.28 21.52
C ARG A 12 15.61 -16.97 21.02
N MET A 13 15.48 -18.26 21.30
CA MET A 13 14.17 -18.90 21.37
C MET A 13 13.64 -18.74 22.80
N GLY A 14 12.54 -18.00 22.94
CA GLY A 14 11.71 -17.99 24.15
C GLY A 14 12.37 -17.45 25.41
N ALA A 15 12.63 -16.14 25.48
CA ALA A 15 12.52 -15.51 26.79
C ALA A 15 11.06 -15.65 27.20
N VAL A 16 10.77 -16.61 28.07
CA VAL A 16 9.50 -16.68 28.81
C VAL A 16 9.32 -15.30 29.42
N GLN A 17 8.34 -14.56 28.89
CA GLN A 17 8.00 -13.24 29.38
C GLN A 17 7.65 -13.42 30.86
N GLN A 18 8.51 -12.92 31.74
CA GLN A 18 8.28 -12.96 33.17
C GLN A 18 6.89 -12.33 33.42
N PRO A 19 6.01 -12.95 34.22
CA PRO A 19 4.72 -12.37 34.56
C PRO A 19 4.92 -10.93 35.05
N ASN A 20 4.02 -10.03 34.66
CA ASN A 20 4.04 -8.68 35.21
C ASN A 20 3.93 -8.78 36.75
N PRO A 21 4.94 -8.33 37.52
CA PRO A 21 4.94 -8.48 38.98
C PRO A 21 3.79 -7.75 39.67
N THR A 22 3.05 -6.88 38.97
CA THR A 22 1.89 -6.17 39.52
C THR A 22 0.56 -6.92 39.39
N GLY A 23 0.49 -8.01 38.61
CA GLY A 23 -0.78 -8.69 38.29
C GLY A 23 -1.71 -7.88 37.37
N GLU A 24 -1.20 -6.79 36.79
CA GLU A 24 -1.95 -5.93 35.86
C GLU A 24 -1.75 -6.36 34.41
N MET A 25 -2.80 -6.15 33.61
CA MET A 25 -2.77 -6.34 32.18
C MET A 25 -1.75 -5.39 31.53
N LEU A 26 -1.04 -5.85 30.49
CA LEU A 26 -0.17 -4.99 29.70
C LEU A 26 -0.88 -4.59 28.40
N ALA A 27 -0.72 -3.33 28.00
CA ALA A 27 -1.21 -2.82 26.74
C ALA A 27 -0.12 -2.03 26.00
N SER A 28 -0.04 -2.21 24.68
CA SER A 28 0.92 -1.48 23.84
C SER A 28 0.39 -1.31 22.44
N VAL A 29 0.72 -0.21 21.78
CA VAL A 29 0.40 -0.02 20.36
C VAL A 29 1.24 -0.99 19.52
N SER A 30 0.59 -1.72 18.61
CA SER A 30 1.30 -2.63 17.70
C SER A 30 2.07 -1.86 16.64
N LEU A 31 3.18 -2.43 16.16
CA LEU A 31 3.95 -1.82 15.08
C LEU A 31 3.20 -1.90 13.75
N HIS A 32 2.57 -3.02 13.46
CA HIS A 32 1.78 -3.20 12.25
C HIS A 32 0.39 -3.68 12.61
N ARG A 33 -0.55 -3.49 11.67
CA ARG A 33 -1.95 -3.82 11.89
C ARG A 33 -2.09 -5.29 12.29
N TYR A 34 -3.06 -5.58 13.14
CA TYR A 34 -3.34 -6.93 13.65
C TYR A 34 -2.18 -7.58 14.43
N GLY A 35 -1.22 -6.77 14.90
CA GLY A 35 -0.05 -7.26 15.62
C GLY A 35 1.00 -7.91 14.73
N ALA A 36 0.92 -7.72 13.41
CA ALA A 36 1.85 -8.28 12.43
C ALA A 36 3.30 -7.86 12.69
N VAL A 37 4.24 -8.70 12.25
CA VAL A 37 5.68 -8.41 12.38
C VAL A 37 6.16 -7.39 11.35
N MET A 38 5.52 -7.36 10.18
CA MET A 38 5.81 -6.42 9.09
C MET A 38 4.56 -6.11 8.28
N THR A 39 4.63 -5.04 7.49
CA THR A 39 3.67 -4.75 6.40
C THR A 39 4.35 -4.99 5.05
N PHE A 40 3.61 -5.60 4.12
CA PHE A 40 4.01 -5.77 2.72
C PHE A 40 3.09 -4.97 1.81
N ASN A 41 3.67 -4.31 0.81
CA ASN A 41 2.93 -3.65 -0.25
C ASN A 41 3.65 -3.75 -1.60
N GLN A 42 2.88 -3.87 -2.68
CA GLN A 42 3.34 -3.82 -4.06
C GLN A 42 2.57 -2.74 -4.82
N ASN A 43 3.25 -1.99 -5.68
CA ASN A 43 2.69 -0.83 -6.37
C ASN A 43 2.85 -0.87 -7.90
N THR A 44 1.90 -0.28 -8.62
CA THR A 44 1.98 0.01 -10.08
C THR A 44 1.49 1.42 -10.39
N ASP A 45 1.84 1.98 -11.55
CA ASP A 45 1.45 3.34 -11.99
C ASP A 45 0.52 3.40 -13.21
N THR A 46 0.11 2.25 -13.74
CA THR A 46 -0.89 2.15 -14.81
C THR A 46 -1.47 0.74 -14.81
N LEU A 47 -2.79 0.65 -14.91
CA LEU A 47 -3.49 -0.64 -14.97
C LEU A 47 -3.23 -1.38 -16.29
N GLY A 48 -3.33 -0.67 -17.42
CA GLY A 48 -3.00 -1.21 -18.74
C GLY A 48 -3.72 -2.51 -19.10
N VAL A 49 -3.15 -3.27 -20.04
CA VAL A 49 -3.75 -4.53 -20.52
C VAL A 49 -3.63 -5.68 -19.50
N ASN A 50 -2.63 -5.65 -18.62
CA ASN A 50 -2.34 -6.73 -17.67
C ASN A 50 -3.09 -6.60 -16.34
N LYS A 51 -4.08 -5.71 -16.25
CA LYS A 51 -4.78 -5.42 -14.99
C LYS A 51 -5.56 -6.60 -14.42
N TYR A 52 -6.25 -7.36 -15.27
CA TYR A 52 -7.08 -8.48 -14.82
C TYR A 52 -6.25 -9.71 -14.44
N PRO A 53 -5.21 -10.10 -15.20
CA PRO A 53 -4.25 -11.10 -14.73
C PRO A 53 -3.57 -10.71 -13.41
N SER A 54 -3.21 -9.43 -13.26
CA SER A 54 -2.58 -8.94 -12.02
C SER A 54 -3.53 -8.99 -10.82
N GLU A 55 -4.81 -8.63 -11.00
CA GLU A 55 -5.84 -8.79 -9.96
C GLU A 55 -6.07 -10.27 -9.63
N PHE A 56 -6.13 -11.13 -10.64
CA PHE A 56 -6.27 -12.58 -10.47
C PHE A 56 -5.12 -13.16 -9.64
N TRP A 57 -3.86 -12.81 -9.95
CA TRP A 57 -2.72 -13.26 -9.14
C TRP A 57 -2.73 -12.65 -7.74
N ALA A 58 -3.15 -11.39 -7.58
CA ALA A 58 -3.33 -10.79 -6.26
C ALA A 58 -4.36 -11.55 -5.42
N MET A 59 -5.46 -12.01 -6.03
CA MET A 59 -6.46 -12.88 -5.39
C MET A 59 -5.86 -14.23 -4.99
N LYS A 60 -5.22 -14.91 -5.95
CA LYS A 60 -4.59 -16.23 -5.78
C LYS A 60 -3.60 -16.27 -4.62
N TYR A 61 -2.77 -15.24 -4.52
CA TYR A 61 -1.70 -15.15 -3.54
C TYR A 61 -2.09 -14.33 -2.30
N ASN A 62 -3.34 -13.89 -2.17
CA ASN A 62 -3.81 -13.08 -1.03
C ASN A 62 -2.90 -11.87 -0.75
N ILE A 63 -2.65 -11.08 -1.79
CA ILE A 63 -1.86 -9.85 -1.76
C ILE A 63 -2.76 -8.66 -2.13
N LYS A 64 -2.62 -7.55 -1.41
CA LYS A 64 -3.32 -6.29 -1.71
C LYS A 64 -2.36 -5.28 -2.38
N PRO A 65 -2.26 -5.23 -3.71
CA PRO A 65 -1.44 -4.22 -4.35
C PRO A 65 -2.16 -2.87 -4.43
N THR A 66 -1.40 -1.82 -4.70
CA THR A 66 -1.91 -0.49 -5.01
C THR A 66 -1.62 -0.11 -6.45
N ALA A 67 -2.65 0.31 -7.17
CA ALA A 67 -2.52 0.94 -8.46
C ALA A 67 -2.66 2.46 -8.32
N PHE A 68 -1.55 3.17 -8.52
CA PHE A 68 -1.58 4.61 -8.69
C PHE A 68 -2.10 4.90 -10.10
N VAL A 69 -3.23 5.60 -10.20
CA VAL A 69 -3.86 5.94 -11.48
C VAL A 69 -4.08 7.44 -11.59
N SER A 70 -3.93 7.94 -12.82
CA SER A 70 -4.23 9.34 -13.15
C SER A 70 -5.50 9.39 -13.97
N ARG A 71 -6.33 10.41 -13.72
CA ARG A 71 -7.51 10.65 -14.57
C ARG A 71 -7.15 10.95 -16.02
N TYR A 72 -5.90 11.33 -16.29
CA TYR A 72 -5.41 11.74 -17.60
C TYR A 72 -4.73 10.60 -18.38
N ASN A 73 -4.53 9.42 -17.78
CA ASN A 73 -4.03 8.21 -18.45
C ASN A 73 -5.15 7.19 -18.74
N GLY A 74 -6.39 7.67 -18.86
CA GLY A 74 -7.58 6.83 -18.95
C GLY A 74 -8.10 6.52 -17.56
N ALA A 75 -9.26 7.09 -17.21
CA ALA A 75 -9.95 6.86 -15.94
C ALA A 75 -10.48 5.42 -15.90
N ASP A 76 -9.62 4.46 -15.56
CA ASP A 76 -10.00 3.05 -15.48
C ASP A 76 -10.49 2.71 -14.08
N ASN A 77 -11.81 2.84 -13.89
CA ASN A 77 -12.48 2.54 -12.62
C ASN A 77 -12.82 1.05 -12.40
N THR A 78 -12.40 0.13 -13.28
CA THR A 78 -12.98 -1.23 -13.28
C THR A 78 -12.50 -2.18 -12.17
N LEU A 79 -11.37 -1.89 -11.50
CA LEU A 79 -10.83 -2.77 -10.44
C LEU A 79 -11.30 -2.42 -9.02
N THR A 80 -11.75 -1.18 -8.79
CA THR A 80 -11.89 -0.64 -7.42
C THR A 80 -13.12 -1.14 -6.67
N GLY A 81 -14.21 -1.46 -7.38
CA GLY A 81 -15.47 -1.86 -6.72
C GLY A 81 -15.36 -3.17 -5.94
N PHE A 82 -14.41 -4.04 -6.30
CA PHE A 82 -14.22 -5.34 -5.68
C PHE A 82 -13.36 -5.24 -4.42
N GLY A 83 -12.23 -4.52 -4.48
CA GLY A 83 -11.41 -4.19 -3.31
C GLY A 83 -10.11 -4.99 -3.15
N ARG A 84 -9.76 -5.89 -4.08
CA ARG A 84 -8.48 -6.61 -4.04
C ARG A 84 -7.30 -5.71 -4.38
N VAL A 85 -7.48 -4.81 -5.34
CA VAL A 85 -6.50 -3.78 -5.75
C VAL A 85 -6.95 -2.45 -5.17
N GLU A 86 -6.11 -1.85 -4.33
CA GLU A 86 -6.30 -0.49 -3.86
C GLU A 86 -5.96 0.50 -4.98
N LYS A 87 -6.65 1.65 -5.02
CA LYS A 87 -6.27 2.73 -5.92
C LYS A 87 -5.84 3.96 -5.16
N SER A 88 -4.91 4.66 -5.78
CA SER A 88 -4.37 5.91 -5.28
C SER A 88 -3.97 6.81 -6.46
N ILE A 89 -3.54 8.04 -6.20
CA ILE A 89 -3.32 9.04 -7.24
C ILE A 89 -1.96 8.83 -7.91
N TYR A 90 -1.95 8.74 -9.24
CA TYR A 90 -0.74 8.94 -10.02
C TYR A 90 -0.66 10.38 -10.49
N PHE A 91 0.26 11.14 -9.95
CA PHE A 91 0.40 12.55 -10.23
C PHE A 91 1.21 12.79 -11.50
N GLN A 92 0.59 13.44 -12.49
CA GLN A 92 1.23 13.78 -13.76
C GLN A 92 1.96 15.11 -13.68
N THR A 93 3.27 15.01 -13.49
CA THR A 93 4.19 16.14 -13.28
C THR A 93 4.39 17.01 -14.52
N ASP A 94 3.93 16.53 -15.68
CA ASP A 94 3.94 17.22 -16.96
C ASP A 94 2.69 18.05 -17.21
N ARG A 95 1.77 18.12 -16.23
CA ARG A 95 0.52 18.87 -16.29
C ARG A 95 0.45 19.95 -15.23
N TRP A 96 -0.42 20.92 -15.44
CA TRP A 96 -0.69 21.99 -14.48
C TRP A 96 -2.09 22.56 -14.68
N HIS A 97 -2.62 23.24 -13.65
CA HIS A 97 -3.86 24.00 -13.76
C HIS A 97 -3.55 25.46 -14.14
N ASN A 98 -3.90 25.88 -15.35
CA ASN A 98 -3.56 27.24 -15.84
C ASN A 98 -4.53 28.34 -15.36
N GLY A 99 -5.42 28.02 -14.41
CA GLY A 99 -6.50 28.89 -13.93
C GLY A 99 -7.86 28.60 -14.56
N SER A 100 -7.91 27.92 -15.71
CA SER A 100 -9.17 27.53 -16.39
C SER A 100 -9.31 26.02 -16.57
N SER A 101 -8.23 25.33 -16.90
CA SER A 101 -8.25 23.89 -17.12
C SER A 101 -6.89 23.26 -16.80
N VAL A 102 -6.90 21.93 -16.67
CA VAL A 102 -5.65 21.16 -16.59
C VAL A 102 -5.15 20.86 -17.99
N GLN A 103 -3.91 21.29 -18.28
CA GLN A 103 -3.24 21.08 -19.56
C GLN A 103 -1.80 20.61 -19.36
N LEU A 104 -1.12 20.23 -20.44
CA LEU A 104 0.31 20.00 -20.40
C LEU A 104 1.04 21.32 -20.10
N ILE A 105 2.11 21.24 -19.30
CA ILE A 105 3.02 22.35 -19.12
C ILE A 105 3.68 22.64 -20.48
N PRO A 106 3.64 23.89 -20.99
CA PRO A 106 4.25 24.24 -22.27
C PRO A 106 5.70 23.77 -22.35
N ASP A 107 6.03 23.12 -23.47
CA ASP A 107 7.36 22.63 -23.79
C ASP A 107 7.98 21.63 -22.80
N TYR A 108 7.22 20.99 -21.90
CA TYR A 108 7.78 20.11 -20.85
C TYR A 108 8.86 19.13 -21.34
N ASN A 109 8.58 18.30 -22.36
CA ASN A 109 9.55 17.33 -22.95
C ASN A 109 10.37 17.89 -24.14
N SER A 110 10.40 19.20 -24.33
CA SER A 110 11.18 19.83 -25.40
C SER A 110 12.57 20.24 -24.90
N THR A 111 13.57 20.21 -25.77
CA THR A 111 14.91 20.76 -25.50
C THR A 111 15.05 22.22 -25.94
N THR A 112 14.00 22.82 -26.50
CA THR A 112 13.94 24.22 -26.92
C THR A 112 12.59 24.85 -26.57
N TRP A 113 12.59 26.10 -26.15
CA TRP A 113 11.37 26.86 -25.93
C TRP A 113 10.66 27.17 -27.25
N SER A 114 9.37 26.89 -27.33
CA SER A 114 8.52 27.32 -28.44
C SER A 114 7.92 28.69 -28.14
N SER A 115 7.19 29.26 -29.10
CA SER A 115 6.38 30.45 -28.87
C SER A 115 5.29 30.22 -27.80
N ALA A 116 4.84 28.98 -27.60
CA ALA A 116 3.87 28.65 -26.55
C ALA A 116 4.52 28.73 -25.16
N GLY A 117 5.76 28.26 -25.00
CA GLY A 117 6.53 28.44 -23.76
C GLY A 117 6.80 29.91 -23.47
N ALA A 118 7.25 30.68 -24.47
CA ALA A 118 7.51 32.12 -24.33
C ALA A 118 6.26 32.97 -24.07
N ALA A 119 5.06 32.48 -24.40
CA ALA A 119 3.80 33.16 -24.10
C ALA A 119 3.38 33.02 -22.62
N VAL A 120 3.91 32.01 -21.92
CA VAL A 120 3.53 31.66 -20.55
C VAL A 120 4.64 31.96 -19.55
N PHE A 121 5.89 31.74 -19.97
CA PHE A 121 7.08 31.89 -19.16
C PHE A 121 7.93 33.05 -19.67
N ASN A 122 8.71 33.66 -18.78
CA ASN A 122 9.72 34.67 -19.07
C ASN A 122 10.97 34.05 -19.74
N VAL A 123 10.76 33.46 -20.91
CA VAL A 123 11.78 32.75 -21.72
C VAL A 123 11.71 33.21 -23.17
N THR A 124 12.80 32.98 -23.93
CA THR A 124 12.85 33.36 -25.36
C THR A 124 12.61 32.15 -26.25
N ALA A 125 11.68 32.26 -27.21
CA ALA A 125 11.43 31.21 -28.19
C ALA A 125 12.71 30.89 -29.00
N GLY A 126 12.99 29.61 -29.19
CA GLY A 126 14.22 29.10 -29.82
C GLY A 126 15.38 28.88 -28.85
N GLN A 127 15.32 29.40 -27.62
CA GLN A 127 16.36 29.17 -26.62
C GLN A 127 16.36 27.71 -26.16
N SER A 128 17.55 27.13 -26.05
CA SER A 128 17.74 25.76 -25.54
C SER A 128 17.44 25.64 -24.05
N LYS A 129 16.95 24.47 -23.63
CA LYS A 129 16.70 24.10 -22.25
C LYS A 129 16.96 22.61 -22.01
N PRO A 130 17.17 22.17 -20.75
CA PRO A 130 17.23 20.75 -20.42
C PRO A 130 15.95 20.01 -20.80
N ASP A 131 16.08 18.71 -21.09
CA ASP A 131 14.94 17.83 -21.29
C ASP A 131 14.11 17.70 -19.99
N ARG A 132 12.77 17.63 -20.12
CA ARG A 132 11.81 17.59 -19.00
C ARG A 132 11.88 18.82 -18.08
N TYR A 133 11.56 19.99 -18.61
CA TYR A 133 11.62 21.29 -17.92
C TYR A 133 10.47 22.20 -18.40
N PRO A 134 9.78 22.97 -17.53
CA PRO A 134 9.96 23.10 -16.10
C PRO A 134 9.11 22.08 -15.31
N ASN A 135 9.41 21.88 -14.03
CA ASN A 135 8.55 21.20 -13.06
C ASN A 135 7.83 22.22 -12.16
N HIS A 136 6.89 21.80 -11.31
CA HIS A 136 6.17 22.71 -10.40
C HIS A 136 7.02 23.37 -9.29
N GLY A 137 8.33 23.15 -9.24
CA GLY A 137 9.19 23.67 -8.19
C GLY A 137 9.99 24.89 -8.63
N GLN A 138 11.27 24.95 -8.25
CA GLN A 138 12.15 26.09 -8.46
C GLN A 138 12.24 26.46 -9.94
N GLN A 139 12.20 25.46 -10.81
CA GLN A 139 12.37 25.66 -12.24
C GLN A 139 11.24 26.49 -12.84
N MET A 140 9.99 26.16 -12.49
CA MET A 140 8.83 26.93 -12.93
C MET A 140 8.79 28.30 -12.25
N TYR A 141 9.25 28.41 -10.99
CA TYR A 141 9.45 29.70 -10.34
C TYR A 141 10.40 30.60 -11.10
N ASP A 142 11.60 30.13 -11.39
CA ASP A 142 12.64 30.92 -12.05
C ASP A 142 12.18 31.41 -13.42
N ILE A 143 11.65 30.51 -14.26
CA ILE A 143 11.25 30.91 -15.61
C ILE A 143 9.94 31.66 -15.67
N SER A 144 9.08 31.57 -14.67
CA SER A 144 7.84 32.37 -14.64
C SER A 144 8.08 33.78 -14.07
N GLY A 145 9.30 34.09 -13.63
CA GLY A 145 9.59 35.33 -12.90
C GLY A 145 8.88 35.38 -11.55
N GLY A 146 8.70 34.23 -10.89
CA GLY A 146 7.97 34.08 -9.63
C GLY A 146 6.45 34.08 -9.76
N GLY A 147 5.91 33.92 -10.98
CA GLY A 147 4.48 33.76 -11.22
C GLY A 147 3.93 32.43 -10.70
N TYR A 148 4.64 31.34 -10.95
CA TYR A 148 4.24 29.96 -10.70
C TYR A 148 5.34 29.20 -9.97
N GLY A 149 5.05 28.02 -9.43
CA GLY A 149 6.04 27.13 -8.83
C GLY A 149 6.51 27.52 -7.43
N TRP A 150 7.42 26.71 -6.88
CA TRP A 150 7.94 26.86 -5.51
C TRP A 150 9.39 27.35 -5.52
N ASP A 151 9.64 28.49 -4.88
CA ASP A 151 10.98 28.95 -4.55
C ASP A 151 11.43 28.36 -3.21
N SER A 152 12.55 27.65 -3.25
CA SER A 152 13.17 27.07 -2.06
C SER A 152 13.63 28.10 -1.04
N ALA A 153 13.85 29.36 -1.44
CA ALA A 153 14.31 30.44 -0.56
C ALA A 153 13.14 31.23 0.08
N SER A 154 12.15 31.63 -0.73
CA SER A 154 11.04 32.50 -0.28
C SER A 154 9.69 31.81 -0.15
N GLY A 155 9.55 30.57 -0.62
CA GLY A 155 8.30 29.79 -0.58
C GLY A 155 7.54 29.81 -1.90
N ALA A 156 6.21 29.81 -1.86
CA ALA A 156 5.39 29.75 -3.06
C ALA A 156 5.54 31.01 -3.94
N GLY A 157 5.45 30.83 -5.26
CA GLY A 157 5.30 31.94 -6.21
C GLY A 157 4.03 32.76 -5.96
N SER A 158 3.91 33.89 -6.65
CA SER A 158 2.82 34.85 -6.45
C SER A 158 1.42 34.29 -6.71
N ASN A 159 1.29 33.23 -7.52
CA ASN A 159 0.04 32.48 -7.71
C ASN A 159 -0.29 31.49 -6.58
N ASN A 160 0.49 31.47 -5.49
CA ASN A 160 0.32 30.60 -4.33
C ASN A 160 0.10 29.12 -4.70
N LEU A 161 0.82 28.65 -5.73
CA LEU A 161 0.77 27.28 -6.25
C LEU A 161 -0.62 26.83 -6.75
N ALA A 162 -1.51 27.74 -7.15
CA ALA A 162 -2.82 27.39 -7.68
C ALA A 162 -2.74 26.42 -8.88
N GLU A 163 -1.63 26.46 -9.63
CA GLU A 163 -1.36 25.54 -10.72
C GLU A 163 -1.11 24.10 -10.30
N LEU A 164 -0.61 23.90 -9.07
CA LEU A 164 -0.34 22.59 -8.51
C LEU A 164 -1.51 22.11 -7.63
N THR A 165 -2.08 22.99 -6.79
CA THR A 165 -3.24 22.64 -5.95
C THR A 165 -4.48 22.35 -6.80
N GLY A 166 -4.72 23.14 -7.86
CA GLY A 166 -5.81 22.87 -8.81
C GLY A 166 -5.65 21.52 -9.53
N LEU A 167 -4.41 21.07 -9.75
CA LEU A 167 -4.14 19.73 -10.30
C LEU A 167 -4.40 18.62 -9.28
N ILE A 168 -4.03 18.82 -8.01
CA ILE A 168 -4.35 17.90 -6.90
C ILE A 168 -5.86 17.71 -6.78
N GLU A 169 -6.62 18.81 -6.75
CA GLU A 169 -8.08 18.76 -6.67
C GLU A 169 -8.69 18.05 -7.89
N ALA A 170 -8.16 18.31 -9.08
CA ALA A 170 -8.60 17.62 -10.28
C ALA A 170 -8.33 16.11 -10.20
N GLU A 171 -7.16 15.66 -9.73
CA GLU A 171 -6.90 14.23 -9.56
C GLU A 171 -7.78 13.60 -8.48
N LYS A 172 -8.02 14.29 -7.35
CA LYS A 172 -8.90 13.80 -6.28
C LYS A 172 -10.37 13.67 -6.74
N SER A 173 -10.81 14.52 -7.67
CA SER A 173 -12.22 14.54 -8.11
C SER A 173 -12.68 13.28 -8.87
N GLN A 174 -11.79 12.36 -9.23
CA GLN A 174 -12.17 11.09 -9.90
C GLN A 174 -12.61 10.00 -8.92
N TYR A 175 -12.47 10.23 -7.61
CA TYR A 175 -12.77 9.26 -6.56
C TYR A 175 -14.01 9.65 -5.75
N THR A 176 -14.80 8.66 -5.33
CA THR A 176 -15.91 8.87 -4.39
C THR A 176 -15.40 9.24 -2.99
N GLU A 177 -14.32 8.60 -2.55
CA GLU A 177 -13.53 8.98 -1.38
C GLU A 177 -12.12 9.29 -1.86
N ALA A 178 -11.67 10.53 -1.67
CA ALA A 178 -10.37 10.96 -2.15
C ALA A 178 -9.22 10.21 -1.45
N PRO A 179 -8.26 9.63 -2.20
CA PRO A 179 -7.05 9.05 -1.64
C PRO A 179 -6.22 10.08 -0.90
N TYR A 180 -5.60 9.66 0.21
CA TYR A 180 -4.58 10.42 0.93
C TYR A 180 -3.16 9.96 0.62
N THR A 181 -2.98 9.22 -0.47
CA THR A 181 -1.66 8.83 -0.96
C THR A 181 -1.49 9.15 -2.43
N PHE A 182 -0.24 9.17 -2.91
CA PHE A 182 0.05 9.38 -4.32
C PHE A 182 1.39 8.76 -4.76
N SER A 183 1.59 8.65 -6.08
CA SER A 183 2.86 8.35 -6.72
C SER A 183 3.16 9.42 -7.76
N TYR A 184 4.43 9.73 -8.00
CA TYR A 184 4.86 10.85 -8.83
C TYR A 184 5.57 10.37 -10.10
N ARG A 185 5.10 10.82 -11.28
CA ARG A 185 5.58 10.33 -12.60
C ARG A 185 7.07 10.57 -12.85
N ASN A 186 7.63 11.68 -12.40
CA ASN A 186 9.06 11.99 -12.56
C ASN A 186 9.58 12.81 -11.37
N GLY A 187 10.41 12.19 -10.54
CA GLY A 187 10.91 12.74 -9.27
C GLY A 187 11.74 14.01 -9.43
N ARG A 188 11.12 15.16 -9.22
CA ARG A 188 11.84 16.35 -8.74
C ARG A 188 11.16 16.82 -7.45
N ASN A 189 11.99 17.16 -6.49
CA ASN A 189 11.74 16.99 -5.06
C ASN A 189 11.48 18.31 -4.32
N ASP A 190 11.17 19.37 -5.05
CA ASP A 190 11.20 20.76 -4.61
C ASP A 190 9.83 21.34 -4.24
N THR A 191 8.76 20.54 -4.22
CA THR A 191 7.41 20.96 -3.80
C THR A 191 6.74 20.15 -2.66
N PRO A 192 7.45 19.48 -1.72
CA PRO A 192 6.77 18.65 -0.71
C PRO A 192 5.80 19.37 0.21
N GLN A 193 6.08 20.63 0.54
CA GLN A 193 5.24 21.44 1.41
C GLN A 193 3.84 21.64 0.82
N VAL A 194 3.70 21.47 -0.50
CA VAL A 194 2.41 21.58 -1.20
C VAL A 194 1.58 20.32 -1.02
N TYR A 195 2.20 19.15 -0.84
CA TYR A 195 1.51 17.87 -0.73
C TYR A 195 1.11 17.53 0.71
N GLU A 196 1.84 18.05 1.70
CA GLU A 196 1.63 17.79 3.14
C GLU A 196 0.17 18.03 3.59
N PRO A 197 -0.52 19.11 3.17
CA PRO A 197 -1.92 19.34 3.56
C PRO A 197 -2.94 18.43 2.86
N TYR A 198 -2.52 17.55 1.94
CA TYR A 198 -3.44 16.77 1.12
C TYR A 198 -3.21 15.26 1.23
N PHE A 199 -2.01 14.84 1.64
CA PHE A 199 -1.57 13.47 1.55
C PHE A 199 -0.77 13.03 2.78
N LEU A 200 -1.02 11.82 3.24
CA LEU A 200 -0.26 11.11 4.26
C LEU A 200 1.14 10.69 3.77
N GLY A 201 1.33 10.61 2.47
CA GLY A 201 2.63 10.32 1.87
C GLY A 201 2.52 9.89 0.43
N GLY A 202 3.67 9.78 -0.23
CA GLY A 202 3.72 9.29 -1.60
C GLY A 202 4.96 8.48 -1.92
N ARG A 203 5.06 8.07 -3.18
CA ARG A 203 6.11 7.20 -3.70
C ARG A 203 6.87 7.85 -4.87
N ASN A 204 8.21 7.82 -4.82
CA ASN A 204 9.09 8.33 -5.90
C ASN A 204 9.47 7.21 -6.88
N SER A 205 9.85 7.61 -8.09
CA SER A 205 10.39 6.73 -9.12
C SER A 205 11.82 6.25 -8.89
N TYR A 206 12.53 6.69 -7.85
CA TYR A 206 13.91 6.27 -7.55
C TYR A 206 13.99 4.86 -6.96
N PHE A 207 15.01 4.09 -7.33
CA PHE A 207 15.30 2.77 -6.78
C PHE A 207 16.78 2.38 -6.94
N SER A 208 17.16 1.22 -6.39
CA SER A 208 18.49 0.60 -6.50
C SER A 208 18.32 -0.88 -6.82
N THR A 209 19.32 -1.46 -7.48
CA THR A 209 19.46 -2.91 -7.67
C THR A 209 20.33 -3.57 -6.59
N SER A 210 20.67 -2.82 -5.53
CA SER A 210 21.38 -3.31 -4.35
C SER A 210 21.03 -2.50 -3.10
N GLY A 211 20.95 -3.17 -1.95
CA GLY A 211 20.79 -2.54 -0.63
C GLY A 211 19.46 -1.80 -0.44
N ASP A 212 19.43 -0.91 0.55
CA ASP A 212 18.24 -0.21 1.07
C ASP A 212 17.71 0.88 0.12
N SER A 213 17.30 0.51 -1.09
CA SER A 213 16.57 1.47 -1.92
C SER A 213 15.32 1.92 -1.22
N ASN A 214 15.15 3.23 -1.08
CA ASN A 214 13.97 3.83 -0.49
C ASN A 214 13.08 4.39 -1.60
N THR A 215 11.88 3.81 -1.77
CA THR A 215 10.89 4.26 -2.74
C THR A 215 9.92 5.31 -2.18
N SER A 216 10.07 5.77 -0.93
CA SER A 216 9.04 6.60 -0.28
C SER A 216 9.45 8.05 0.00
N TYR A 217 8.44 8.94 -0.06
CA TYR A 217 8.50 10.32 0.37
C TYR A 217 8.12 10.43 1.86
N GLY A 218 9.13 10.39 2.72
CA GLY A 218 9.03 10.79 4.12
C GLY A 218 10.11 11.82 4.45
N ALA A 219 9.76 12.83 5.25
CA ALA A 219 10.47 14.11 5.46
C ALA A 219 11.00 14.69 4.14
N GLY A 220 10.09 15.31 3.41
CA GLY A 220 10.39 15.79 2.07
C GLY A 220 10.03 14.75 1.04
N ALA A 221 9.50 15.26 -0.06
CA ALA A 221 9.46 14.61 -1.34
C ALA A 221 10.90 14.42 -1.87
N GLY A 222 11.92 14.26 -1.00
CA GLY A 222 13.36 14.30 -1.24
C GLY A 222 14.05 15.64 -0.90
N LEU A 223 14.01 16.13 0.35
CA LEU A 223 14.72 17.36 0.77
C LEU A 223 15.80 17.11 1.84
N PRO A 224 17.00 17.73 1.72
CA PRO A 224 17.81 18.09 2.87
C PRO A 224 17.26 19.38 3.49
N ASN A 225 16.61 19.28 4.66
CA ASN A 225 16.69 20.23 5.79
C ASN A 225 15.45 20.13 6.71
N ASN A 226 15.66 19.41 7.81
CA ASN A 226 15.30 19.77 9.18
C ASN A 226 13.84 20.19 9.53
N LYS A 227 12.95 19.19 9.53
CA LYS A 227 12.07 18.87 10.68
C LYS A 227 12.38 17.45 11.17
N THR A 228 13.66 17.20 11.46
CA THR A 228 14.18 15.90 11.92
C THR A 228 13.53 15.52 13.26
N ALA A 229 12.60 14.57 13.25
CA ALA A 229 12.30 13.64 14.37
C ALA A 229 11.06 12.73 14.16
N ARG A 230 10.28 12.85 13.06
CA ARG A 230 9.11 11.95 12.86
C ARG A 230 9.21 11.00 11.66
N LEU A 231 10.23 11.11 10.81
CA LEU A 231 10.25 10.40 9.50
C LEU A 231 11.42 9.42 9.29
N ASP A 232 12.33 9.26 10.26
CA ASP A 232 13.05 7.99 10.45
C ASP A 232 12.08 6.85 10.92
N TYR A 233 10.82 7.18 11.27
CA TYR A 233 10.00 6.49 12.27
C TYR A 233 8.83 5.65 11.75
N VAL A 234 8.82 5.30 10.47
CA VAL A 234 7.92 4.25 9.95
C VAL A 234 8.71 2.99 9.63
N ASN A 235 9.71 2.62 10.47
CA ASN A 235 10.52 1.38 10.38
C ASN A 235 10.56 0.76 8.97
N ARG A 236 11.09 1.45 7.95
CA ARG A 236 11.18 0.86 6.61
C ARG A 236 12.50 0.14 6.51
N ALA A 237 12.45 -1.15 6.20
CA ALA A 237 13.67 -1.92 6.08
C ALA A 237 14.20 -1.94 4.66
N SER A 238 13.30 -1.99 3.67
CA SER A 238 13.68 -2.16 2.28
C SER A 238 12.57 -1.85 1.29
N ALA A 239 12.95 -1.48 0.07
CA ALA A 239 12.08 -1.49 -1.09
C ALA A 239 12.79 -2.04 -2.34
N THR A 240 12.01 -2.62 -3.26
CA THR A 240 12.51 -3.22 -4.50
C THR A 240 11.85 -2.64 -5.75
N ARG A 241 12.47 -2.91 -6.90
CA ARG A 241 11.82 -2.92 -8.20
C ARG A 241 12.07 -4.23 -8.90
N PHE A 242 11.33 -5.25 -8.48
CA PHE A 242 11.57 -6.63 -8.91
C PHE A 242 11.60 -6.79 -10.43
N ALA A 243 10.66 -6.15 -11.14
CA ALA A 243 10.57 -6.27 -12.60
C ALA A 243 11.74 -5.59 -13.34
N ASP A 244 12.24 -4.48 -12.81
CA ASP A 244 13.30 -3.65 -13.42
C ASP A 244 14.72 -4.13 -13.05
N PHE A 245 14.83 -5.13 -12.15
CA PHE A 245 16.11 -5.61 -11.63
C PHE A 245 17.06 -6.09 -12.74
N GLU A 246 16.58 -6.93 -13.66
CA GLU A 246 17.41 -7.53 -14.71
C GLU A 246 17.89 -6.52 -15.75
N THR A 247 17.11 -5.47 -16.01
CA THR A 247 17.44 -4.46 -17.02
C THR A 247 18.19 -3.27 -16.45
N GLY A 248 18.04 -3.02 -15.14
CA GLY A 248 18.34 -1.72 -14.57
C GLY A 248 17.51 -0.61 -15.22
N VAL A 249 17.90 0.65 -14.99
CA VAL A 249 17.34 1.83 -15.67
C VAL A 249 18.48 2.77 -16.03
N SER A 250 18.94 2.68 -17.29
CA SER A 250 20.07 3.44 -17.81
C SER A 250 19.87 4.96 -17.74
N SER A 251 18.63 5.43 -17.93
CA SER A 251 18.27 6.86 -17.82
C SER A 251 18.42 7.42 -16.40
N LEU A 252 18.51 6.56 -15.38
CA LEU A 252 18.76 6.91 -13.99
C LEU A 252 20.17 6.50 -13.52
N GLY A 253 21.01 5.97 -14.43
CA GLY A 253 22.33 5.45 -14.09
C GLY A 253 22.29 4.17 -13.23
N ILE A 254 21.16 3.48 -13.19
CA ILE A 254 20.97 2.26 -12.39
C ILE A 254 21.36 1.05 -13.24
N PRO A 255 22.42 0.31 -12.89
CA PRO A 255 22.84 -0.87 -13.64
C PRO A 255 21.87 -2.04 -13.41
N SER A 256 21.92 -3.02 -14.31
CA SER A 256 21.31 -4.34 -14.09
C SER A 256 21.83 -4.96 -12.79
N GLY A 257 20.93 -5.57 -12.02
CA GLY A 257 21.26 -6.35 -10.84
C GLY A 257 21.69 -7.80 -11.14
N GLY A 258 21.55 -8.26 -12.39
CA GLY A 258 21.91 -9.62 -12.80
C GLY A 258 20.78 -10.35 -13.53
N THR A 259 20.67 -11.65 -13.26
CA THR A 259 19.70 -12.57 -13.88
C THR A 259 18.34 -12.57 -13.17
N TYR A 260 17.36 -13.24 -13.77
CA TYR A 260 16.08 -13.51 -13.12
C TYR A 260 16.20 -14.30 -11.80
N ALA A 261 17.17 -15.22 -11.70
CA ALA A 261 17.41 -15.93 -10.45
C ALA A 261 17.95 -14.98 -9.37
N ASP A 262 18.81 -14.03 -9.76
CA ASP A 262 19.33 -13.01 -8.86
C ASP A 262 18.22 -12.06 -8.38
N SER A 263 17.22 -11.74 -9.22
CA SER A 263 16.09 -10.89 -8.81
C SER A 263 15.21 -11.58 -7.75
N LEU A 264 15.00 -12.89 -7.86
CA LEU A 264 14.26 -13.67 -6.87
C LEU A 264 15.03 -13.78 -5.54
N ALA A 265 16.34 -13.99 -5.61
CA ALA A 265 17.21 -14.02 -4.42
C ALA A 265 17.26 -12.66 -3.73
N TYR A 266 17.35 -11.57 -4.50
CA TYR A 266 17.30 -10.21 -3.99
C TYR A 266 15.97 -9.91 -3.31
N LEU A 267 14.84 -10.27 -3.94
CA LEU A 267 13.52 -10.12 -3.33
C LEU A 267 13.42 -10.86 -1.99
N GLU A 268 13.88 -12.12 -1.93
CA GLU A 268 13.88 -12.90 -0.69
C GLU A 268 14.71 -12.22 0.41
N GLN A 269 15.93 -11.76 0.08
CA GLN A 269 16.80 -11.08 1.03
C GLN A 269 16.14 -9.83 1.62
N GLU A 270 15.53 -9.00 0.79
CA GLU A 270 14.90 -7.74 1.21
C GLU A 270 13.60 -7.96 1.99
N LEU A 271 12.84 -9.02 1.68
CA LEU A 271 11.69 -9.46 2.48
C LEU A 271 12.13 -9.90 3.89
N LEU A 272 13.15 -10.77 3.98
CA LEU A 272 13.66 -11.26 5.27
C LEU A 272 14.32 -10.15 6.09
N LYS A 273 15.00 -9.21 5.43
CA LYS A 273 15.49 -7.99 6.08
C LYS A 273 14.36 -7.20 6.71
N THR A 274 13.23 -7.09 6.01
CA THR A 274 12.05 -6.38 6.52
C THR A 274 11.39 -7.09 7.69
N VAL A 275 11.28 -8.41 7.66
CA VAL A 275 10.84 -9.19 8.82
C VAL A 275 11.75 -8.91 10.02
N ASN A 276 13.06 -9.01 9.84
CA ASN A 276 14.04 -8.88 10.91
C ASN A 276 14.05 -7.49 11.56
N SER A 277 13.84 -6.43 10.76
CA SER A 277 13.73 -5.07 11.29
C SER A 277 12.31 -4.69 11.74
N LYS A 278 11.34 -5.62 11.63
CA LYS A 278 9.91 -5.38 11.87
C LYS A 278 9.37 -4.21 11.06
N GLY A 279 9.67 -4.20 9.77
CA GLY A 279 9.51 -3.03 8.94
C GLY A 279 8.33 -3.00 7.97
N PHE A 280 8.33 -1.99 7.10
CA PHE A 280 7.42 -1.89 5.97
C PHE A 280 8.19 -2.13 4.66
N PHE A 281 7.82 -3.20 3.94
CA PHE A 281 8.37 -3.54 2.63
C PHE A 281 7.52 -2.93 1.52
N GLN A 282 8.18 -2.37 0.50
CA GLN A 282 7.52 -1.84 -0.68
C GLN A 282 8.18 -2.36 -1.95
N ASP A 283 7.38 -2.80 -2.91
CA ASP A 283 7.84 -2.97 -4.28
C ASP A 283 7.12 -2.01 -5.22
N PHE A 284 7.76 -1.72 -6.35
CA PHE A 284 7.09 -1.12 -7.49
C PHE A 284 7.40 -1.88 -8.78
N MET A 285 6.36 -2.12 -9.58
CA MET A 285 6.49 -2.70 -10.92
C MET A 285 5.45 -2.12 -11.88
N HIS A 286 5.86 -1.91 -13.13
CA HIS A 286 4.96 -1.50 -14.20
C HIS A 286 4.18 -2.72 -14.72
N TRP A 287 2.95 -2.95 -14.27
CA TRP A 287 2.18 -4.15 -14.65
C TRP A 287 2.07 -4.35 -16.17
N HIS A 288 1.91 -3.25 -16.91
CA HIS A 288 1.79 -3.27 -18.37
C HIS A 288 3.07 -3.72 -19.11
N THR A 289 4.22 -3.77 -18.45
CA THR A 289 5.48 -4.30 -19.02
C THR A 289 6.03 -5.51 -18.26
N ALA A 290 5.62 -5.75 -17.01
CA ALA A 290 6.15 -6.82 -16.19
C ALA A 290 5.71 -8.23 -16.62
N GLY A 291 4.54 -8.35 -17.27
CA GLY A 291 4.00 -9.65 -17.71
C GLY A 291 3.86 -10.65 -16.54
N THR A 292 4.31 -11.89 -16.73
CA THR A 292 4.23 -12.94 -15.69
C THR A 292 5.12 -12.70 -14.47
N LYS A 293 6.02 -11.72 -14.49
CA LYS A 293 6.83 -11.36 -13.32
C LYS A 293 5.96 -10.93 -12.13
N VAL A 294 4.76 -10.40 -12.36
CA VAL A 294 3.80 -10.07 -11.29
C VAL A 294 3.41 -11.34 -10.52
N ARG A 295 3.00 -12.40 -11.24
CA ARG A 295 2.68 -13.72 -10.68
C ARG A 295 3.84 -14.27 -9.87
N ASP A 296 5.03 -14.25 -10.47
CA ASP A 296 6.20 -14.91 -9.89
C ASP A 296 6.68 -14.19 -8.62
N MET A 297 6.62 -12.85 -8.61
CA MET A 297 6.87 -12.05 -7.41
C MET A 297 5.87 -12.41 -6.31
N TYR A 298 4.57 -12.45 -6.61
CA TYR A 298 3.54 -12.78 -5.63
C TYR A 298 3.68 -14.20 -5.08
N ALA A 299 4.02 -15.16 -5.93
CA ALA A 299 4.33 -16.52 -5.53
C ALA A 299 5.52 -16.54 -4.55
N LYS A 300 6.62 -15.88 -4.92
CA LYS A 300 7.84 -15.85 -4.10
C LYS A 300 7.62 -15.13 -2.77
N VAL A 301 6.87 -14.03 -2.75
CA VAL A 301 6.49 -13.32 -1.52
C VAL A 301 5.74 -14.26 -0.58
N ARG A 302 4.76 -15.02 -1.09
CA ARG A 302 3.98 -15.95 -0.26
C ARG A 302 4.79 -17.14 0.21
N GLU A 303 5.70 -17.66 -0.61
CA GLU A 303 6.65 -18.70 -0.21
C GLU A 303 7.53 -18.23 0.96
N VAL A 304 8.19 -17.07 0.80
CA VAL A 304 9.15 -16.54 1.78
C VAL A 304 8.47 -16.08 3.07
N LEU A 305 7.29 -15.46 2.96
CA LEU A 305 6.59 -14.87 4.10
C LEU A 305 5.60 -15.80 4.79
N ALA A 306 5.36 -17.03 4.28
CA ALA A 306 4.43 -17.99 4.87
C ALA A 306 4.64 -18.25 6.38
N PRO A 307 5.87 -18.30 6.93
CA PRO A 307 6.08 -18.53 8.35
C PRO A 307 5.79 -17.32 9.26
N TYR A 308 5.54 -16.14 8.68
CA TYR A 308 5.45 -14.88 9.42
C TYR A 308 4.03 -14.31 9.39
N ASP A 309 3.68 -13.61 10.46
CA ASP A 309 2.44 -12.85 10.57
C ASP A 309 2.60 -11.49 9.88
N VAL A 310 2.05 -11.36 8.67
CA VAL A 310 2.29 -10.22 7.77
C VAL A 310 0.99 -9.51 7.44
N HIS A 311 1.00 -8.18 7.52
CA HIS A 311 -0.09 -7.35 7.02
C HIS A 311 0.13 -7.05 5.52
N TYR A 312 -0.63 -7.73 4.66
CA TYR A 312 -0.65 -7.48 3.21
C TYR A 312 -1.61 -6.33 2.91
N ALA A 313 -1.07 -5.14 2.70
CA ALA A 313 -1.86 -3.92 2.64
C ALA A 313 -1.63 -3.16 1.34
N GLY A 314 -2.67 -2.44 0.92
CA GLY A 314 -2.47 -1.34 0.00
C GLY A 314 -1.62 -0.25 0.68
N TYR A 315 -0.93 0.54 -0.13
CA TYR A 315 -0.07 1.63 0.31
C TYR A 315 -0.82 2.64 1.17
N GLU A 316 -2.06 2.98 0.81
CA GLU A 316 -2.88 3.89 1.59
C GLU A 316 -3.29 3.30 2.91
N GLU A 317 -3.83 2.08 2.93
CA GLU A 317 -4.16 1.39 4.18
C GLU A 317 -2.95 1.31 5.12
N ALA A 318 -1.77 0.96 4.59
CA ALA A 318 -0.53 0.91 5.35
C ALA A 318 -0.18 2.27 5.95
N LEU A 319 -0.20 3.35 5.15
CA LEU A 319 0.13 4.69 5.63
C LEU A 319 -0.91 5.23 6.62
N ARG A 320 -2.22 5.04 6.36
CA ARG A 320 -3.29 5.41 7.30
C ARG A 320 -3.04 4.74 8.66
N TYR A 321 -2.78 3.43 8.68
CA TYR A 321 -2.46 2.72 9.92
C TYR A 321 -1.21 3.27 10.63
N MET A 322 -0.13 3.47 9.87
CA MET A 322 1.15 3.95 10.42
C MET A 322 1.00 5.34 11.04
N TRP A 323 0.22 6.23 10.43
CA TRP A 323 -0.10 7.54 10.98
C TRP A 323 -1.05 7.47 12.17
N THR A 324 -2.10 6.64 12.13
CA THR A 324 -2.99 6.44 13.30
C THR A 324 -2.20 5.94 14.50
N ARG A 325 -1.28 4.98 14.29
CA ARG A 325 -0.36 4.48 15.32
C ARG A 325 0.52 5.58 15.90
N GLN A 326 1.12 6.42 15.04
CA GLN A 326 1.97 7.54 15.48
C GLN A 326 1.19 8.66 16.19
N ALA A 327 -0.12 8.77 15.92
CA ALA A 327 -0.98 9.71 16.62
C ALA A 327 -1.22 9.29 18.09
N VAL A 328 -1.03 8.01 18.46
CA VAL A 328 -1.09 7.60 19.88
C VAL A 328 0.16 8.07 20.61
N GLN A 329 -0.02 9.01 21.54
CA GLN A 329 1.05 9.55 22.38
C GLN A 329 1.40 8.61 23.54
N ALA A 330 0.39 8.04 24.19
CA ALA A 330 0.57 7.20 25.37
C ALA A 330 -0.54 6.17 25.51
N VAL A 331 -0.18 5.03 26.10
CA VAL A 331 -1.09 3.96 26.51
C VAL A 331 -0.88 3.73 28.01
N SER A 332 -1.95 3.71 28.79
CA SER A 332 -1.90 3.34 30.20
C SER A 332 -2.98 2.32 30.53
N VAL A 333 -2.75 1.53 31.57
CA VAL A 333 -3.68 0.50 32.04
C VAL A 333 -4.01 0.77 33.51
N SER A 334 -5.29 0.62 33.86
CA SER A 334 -5.77 0.63 35.24
C SER A 334 -6.85 -0.45 35.39
N GLY A 335 -6.52 -1.53 36.09
CA GLY A 335 -7.32 -2.75 36.10
C GLY A 335 -7.53 -3.28 34.68
N ASN A 336 -8.80 -3.39 34.25
CA ASN A 336 -9.16 -3.82 32.90
C ASN A 336 -9.40 -2.66 31.92
N THR A 337 -9.15 -1.42 32.34
CA THR A 337 -9.32 -0.22 31.49
C THR A 337 -8.00 0.12 30.83
N VAL A 338 -8.03 0.33 29.51
CA VAL A 338 -6.92 0.86 28.72
C VAL A 338 -7.26 2.28 28.33
N SER A 339 -6.39 3.23 28.64
CA SER A 339 -6.52 4.64 28.28
C SER A 339 -5.49 5.03 27.22
N LEU A 340 -5.93 5.81 26.24
CA LEU A 340 -5.13 6.29 25.11
C LEU A 340 -5.10 7.82 25.14
N THR A 341 -3.90 8.39 25.07
CA THR A 341 -3.72 9.81 24.81
C THR A 341 -3.27 9.99 23.37
N TRP A 342 -3.86 10.96 22.66
CA TRP A 342 -3.61 11.20 21.25
C TRP A 342 -2.92 12.56 21.05
N ASN A 343 -1.95 12.60 20.15
CA ASN A 343 -1.40 13.85 19.63
C ASN A 343 -2.37 14.48 18.64
N SER A 344 -2.32 15.80 18.50
CA SER A 344 -2.95 16.46 17.35
C SER A 344 -2.29 15.98 16.05
N PHE A 345 -3.12 15.80 15.03
CA PHE A 345 -2.71 15.40 13.69
C PHE A 345 -3.35 16.33 12.67
N ASP A 346 -2.59 16.73 11.64
CA ASP A 346 -3.01 17.78 10.70
C ASP A 346 -4.01 17.28 9.65
N LEU A 347 -4.17 15.95 9.50
CA LEU A 347 -5.11 15.30 8.58
C LEU A 347 -5.96 14.23 9.30
N PRO A 348 -6.75 14.58 10.33
CA PRO A 348 -7.49 13.62 11.15
C PRO A 348 -8.51 12.80 10.33
N GLU A 349 -9.06 13.38 9.26
CA GLU A 349 -9.98 12.71 8.33
C GLU A 349 -9.35 11.53 7.57
N ALA A 350 -8.02 11.48 7.49
CA ALA A 350 -7.30 10.38 6.87
C ALA A 350 -7.11 9.18 7.82
N LEU A 351 -7.33 9.37 9.14
CA LEU A 351 -7.09 8.36 10.18
C LEU A 351 -8.30 7.44 10.39
N THR A 352 -8.81 6.86 9.31
CA THR A 352 -9.99 5.98 9.35
C THR A 352 -9.66 4.52 9.66
N VAL A 353 -8.39 4.11 9.52
CA VAL A 353 -7.95 2.76 9.88
C VAL A 353 -7.72 2.70 11.40
N PRO A 354 -8.37 1.77 12.12
CA PRO A 354 -8.17 1.60 13.57
C PRO A 354 -6.71 1.34 13.94
N VAL A 355 -6.33 1.77 15.13
CA VAL A 355 -5.03 1.40 15.71
C VAL A 355 -5.14 0.04 16.41
N SER A 356 -4.14 -0.81 16.21
CA SER A 356 -4.09 -2.14 16.83
C SER A 356 -3.42 -2.05 18.21
N ILE A 357 -4.20 -2.17 19.28
CA ILE A 357 -3.65 -2.23 20.64
C ILE A 357 -3.46 -3.69 21.05
N LYS A 358 -2.21 -4.09 21.26
CA LYS A 358 -1.87 -5.40 21.81
C LYS A 358 -2.16 -5.41 23.31
N ILE A 359 -2.92 -6.41 23.74
CA ILE A 359 -3.27 -6.69 25.13
C ILE A 359 -2.64 -8.03 25.54
N ASP A 360 -1.99 -8.05 26.70
CA ASP A 360 -1.46 -9.27 27.32
C ASP A 360 -2.08 -9.43 28.71
N THR A 361 -2.87 -10.49 28.88
CA THR A 361 -3.59 -10.81 30.12
C THR A 361 -2.82 -11.77 31.04
N THR A 362 -1.57 -12.09 30.73
CA THR A 362 -0.76 -13.02 31.53
C THR A 362 -0.61 -12.52 32.96
N GLY A 363 -1.01 -13.34 33.93
CA GLY A 363 -0.92 -13.01 35.36
C GLY A 363 -2.09 -12.21 35.91
N THR A 364 -3.16 -11.99 35.14
CA THR A 364 -4.40 -11.34 35.58
C THR A 364 -5.54 -12.36 35.73
N ASP A 365 -6.69 -11.93 36.27
CA ASP A 365 -7.91 -12.74 36.35
C ASP A 365 -8.53 -13.08 34.98
N LEU A 366 -8.00 -12.49 33.90
CA LEU A 366 -8.37 -12.76 32.51
C LEU A 366 -7.37 -13.70 31.80
N ALA A 367 -6.34 -14.20 32.50
CA ALA A 367 -5.39 -15.14 31.93
C ALA A 367 -6.11 -16.44 31.49
N GLY A 368 -5.85 -16.87 30.25
CA GLY A 368 -6.42 -18.07 29.64
C GLY A 368 -7.89 -17.97 29.25
N LYS A 369 -8.53 -16.83 29.50
CA LYS A 369 -9.96 -16.62 29.22
C LYS A 369 -10.18 -15.96 27.86
N ASP A 370 -11.34 -16.21 27.29
CA ASP A 370 -11.82 -15.43 26.16
C ASP A 370 -12.25 -14.04 26.61
N ILE A 371 -11.90 -13.02 25.82
CA ILE A 371 -12.23 -11.63 26.11
C ILE A 371 -13.10 -10.99 25.04
N THR A 372 -13.77 -9.90 25.43
CA THR A 372 -14.38 -8.90 24.56
C THR A 372 -13.88 -7.50 24.93
N SER A 373 -14.09 -6.53 24.04
CA SER A 373 -13.77 -5.12 24.28
C SER A 373 -15.02 -4.26 24.19
N SER A 374 -15.08 -3.19 24.99
CA SER A 374 -16.13 -2.18 24.89
C SER A 374 -16.06 -1.34 23.62
N VAL A 375 -14.96 -1.42 22.86
CA VAL A 375 -14.76 -0.73 21.58
C VAL A 375 -14.08 -1.65 20.59
N GLY A 376 -14.35 -1.44 19.31
CA GLY A 376 -13.64 -2.15 18.26
C GLY A 376 -13.85 -3.66 18.31
N GLU A 377 -13.09 -4.34 17.47
CA GLU A 377 -13.13 -5.80 17.38
C GLU A 377 -11.83 -6.40 17.92
N VAL A 378 -11.93 -7.63 18.42
CA VAL A 378 -10.81 -8.33 19.05
C VAL A 378 -10.28 -9.41 18.11
N LEU A 379 -8.97 -9.47 17.93
CA LEU A 379 -8.27 -10.58 17.30
C LEU A 379 -7.52 -11.36 18.39
N LYS A 380 -7.79 -12.66 18.50
CA LYS A 380 -7.07 -13.55 19.42
C LYS A 380 -5.77 -14.04 18.76
N LYS A 381 -4.62 -13.74 19.37
CA LYS A 381 -3.29 -14.21 18.91
C LYS A 381 -2.84 -15.47 19.64
N SER A 382 -3.17 -15.58 20.91
CA SER A 382 -2.92 -16.76 21.75
C SER A 382 -3.90 -16.80 22.93
N ALA A 383 -3.67 -17.68 23.90
CA ALA A 383 -4.51 -17.78 25.09
C ALA A 383 -4.55 -16.48 25.94
N ASN A 384 -3.46 -15.70 25.96
CA ASN A 384 -3.34 -14.48 26.77
C ASN A 384 -3.10 -13.21 25.95
N VAL A 385 -2.85 -13.33 24.64
CA VAL A 385 -2.48 -12.20 23.79
C VAL A 385 -3.58 -11.93 22.79
N PHE A 386 -4.07 -10.70 22.81
CA PHE A 386 -5.14 -10.22 21.96
C PHE A 386 -4.74 -8.89 21.30
N ILE A 387 -5.38 -8.57 20.19
CA ILE A 387 -5.28 -7.26 19.54
C ILE A 387 -6.68 -6.66 19.50
N VAL A 388 -6.83 -5.42 19.94
CA VAL A 388 -8.08 -4.65 19.81
C VAL A 388 -7.88 -3.61 18.71
N GLU A 389 -8.77 -3.60 17.71
CA GLU A 389 -8.80 -2.59 16.65
C GLU A 389 -9.56 -1.35 17.13
N VAL A 390 -8.85 -0.37 17.67
CA VAL A 390 -9.42 0.80 18.34
C VAL A 390 -9.57 1.97 17.37
N PRO A 391 -10.78 2.55 17.19
CA PRO A 391 -10.97 3.72 16.35
C PRO A 391 -10.17 4.94 16.82
N TYR A 392 -9.74 5.78 15.87
CA TYR A 392 -9.06 7.05 16.16
C TYR A 392 -9.89 7.91 17.14
N ASN A 393 -9.20 8.66 18.01
CA ASN A 393 -9.78 9.48 19.09
C ASN A 393 -10.52 8.72 20.21
N THR A 394 -10.48 7.39 20.26
CA THR A 394 -10.99 6.66 21.42
C THR A 394 -10.14 6.97 22.64
N ALA A 395 -10.71 7.59 23.67
CA ALA A 395 -9.97 7.98 24.87
C ALA A 395 -9.64 6.79 25.80
N SER A 396 -10.56 5.84 25.92
CA SER A 396 -10.37 4.64 26.73
C SER A 396 -11.34 3.54 26.35
N PHE A 397 -11.00 2.31 26.70
CA PHE A 397 -11.87 1.14 26.56
C PHE A 397 -11.61 0.12 27.66
N THR A 398 -12.57 -0.77 27.88
CA THR A 398 -12.46 -1.85 28.86
C THR A 398 -12.37 -3.21 28.19
N ILE A 399 -11.69 -4.13 28.86
CA ILE A 399 -11.65 -5.56 28.53
C ILE A 399 -12.44 -6.34 29.58
N SER A 400 -13.24 -7.30 29.13
CA SER A 400 -13.95 -8.20 30.03
C SER A 400 -13.96 -9.62 29.49
N GLU A 401 -14.19 -10.60 30.37
CA GLU A 401 -14.44 -11.98 29.97
C GLU A 401 -15.64 -12.06 29.01
N ALA A 402 -15.51 -12.86 27.95
CA ALA A 402 -16.57 -13.10 26.98
C ALA A 402 -17.16 -14.50 27.18
N SER A 403 -18.47 -14.57 27.42
CA SER A 403 -19.21 -15.84 27.43
C SER A 403 -19.43 -16.41 26.02
N THR A 404 -19.52 -15.52 25.03
CA THR A 404 -19.65 -15.86 23.61
C THR A 404 -18.63 -15.04 22.82
N PRO A 405 -17.38 -15.53 22.69
CA PRO A 405 -16.34 -14.79 21.98
C PRO A 405 -16.70 -14.61 20.50
N SER A 406 -16.45 -13.40 20.00
CA SER A 406 -16.47 -13.09 18.57
C SER A 406 -15.15 -12.42 18.22
N TYR A 407 -14.38 -13.06 17.35
CA TYR A 407 -13.04 -12.59 16.99
C TYR A 407 -12.96 -12.24 15.51
N ILE A 408 -12.08 -11.28 15.20
CA ILE A 408 -11.64 -11.01 13.83
C ILE A 408 -11.07 -12.32 13.26
N ASP A 409 -11.59 -12.72 12.11
CA ASP A 409 -11.10 -13.87 11.35
C ASP A 409 -10.27 -13.40 10.14
N LEU A 410 -8.97 -13.68 10.19
CA LEU A 410 -8.01 -13.38 9.13
C LEU A 410 -7.63 -14.62 8.30
N ALA A 411 -8.33 -15.75 8.47
CA ALA A 411 -8.16 -16.90 7.60
C ALA A 411 -8.74 -16.60 6.21
N ALA A 412 -8.04 -17.08 5.17
CA ALA A 412 -8.55 -17.05 3.81
C ALA A 412 -9.92 -17.77 3.75
N PRO A 413 -10.88 -17.26 2.96
CA PRO A 413 -12.19 -17.90 2.83
C PRO A 413 -12.07 -19.28 2.19
N VAL A 414 -12.88 -20.22 2.64
CA VAL A 414 -13.04 -21.54 2.00
C VAL A 414 -14.11 -21.43 0.93
N ILE A 415 -13.80 -21.85 -0.29
CA ILE A 415 -14.69 -21.74 -1.44
C ILE A 415 -15.24 -23.12 -1.79
N GLY A 416 -16.56 -23.27 -1.77
CA GLY A 416 -17.29 -24.38 -2.36
C GLY A 416 -17.95 -23.96 -3.67
N PHE A 417 -18.19 -24.91 -4.57
CA PHE A 417 -18.92 -24.64 -5.80
C PHE A 417 -19.70 -25.86 -6.29
N GLU A 418 -20.79 -25.59 -7.00
CA GLU A 418 -21.62 -26.59 -7.68
C GLU A 418 -22.04 -26.03 -9.05
N LEU A 419 -21.75 -26.77 -10.12
CA LEU A 419 -22.19 -26.45 -11.47
C LEU A 419 -23.35 -27.36 -11.87
N SER A 420 -24.54 -26.78 -12.01
CA SER A 420 -25.76 -27.48 -12.44
C SER A 420 -26.29 -26.85 -13.72
N GLY A 421 -26.12 -27.57 -14.85
CA GLY A 421 -26.40 -27.02 -16.18
C GLY A 421 -25.52 -25.80 -16.47
N THR A 422 -26.15 -24.63 -16.67
CA THR A 422 -25.48 -23.34 -16.90
C THR A 422 -25.37 -22.48 -15.64
N THR A 423 -25.73 -23.01 -14.48
CA THR A 423 -25.73 -22.24 -13.22
C THR A 423 -24.60 -22.72 -12.33
N LEU A 424 -23.63 -21.83 -12.10
CA LEU A 424 -22.57 -22.03 -11.12
C LEU A 424 -23.01 -21.38 -9.80
N THR A 425 -23.21 -22.21 -8.77
CA THR A 425 -23.42 -21.74 -7.41
C THR A 425 -22.09 -21.79 -6.67
N VAL A 426 -21.69 -20.65 -6.09
CA VAL A 426 -20.48 -20.52 -5.27
C VAL A 426 -20.90 -20.33 -3.83
N THR A 427 -20.30 -21.07 -2.90
CA THR A 427 -20.49 -20.90 -1.45
C THR A 427 -19.17 -20.54 -0.77
N THR A 428 -19.26 -19.76 0.30
CA THR A 428 -18.13 -19.43 1.15
C THR A 428 -18.48 -19.65 2.63
N ASP A 429 -17.48 -20.00 3.43
CA ASP A 429 -17.62 -20.20 4.88
C ASP A 429 -17.87 -18.91 5.65
N LYS A 430 -17.57 -17.76 5.05
CA LYS A 430 -17.82 -16.41 5.58
C LYS A 430 -18.29 -15.45 4.49
N PRO A 431 -18.98 -14.35 4.83
CA PRO A 431 -19.42 -13.35 3.85
C PRO A 431 -18.25 -12.84 2.99
N CYS A 432 -18.39 -12.99 1.67
CA CYS A 432 -17.39 -12.61 0.69
C CYS A 432 -18.03 -11.86 -0.47
N LYS A 433 -17.23 -11.04 -1.17
CA LYS A 433 -17.47 -10.73 -2.58
C LYS A 433 -16.84 -11.84 -3.43
N VAL A 434 -17.40 -12.13 -4.60
CA VAL A 434 -16.89 -13.17 -5.50
C VAL A 434 -16.65 -12.63 -6.91
N ALA A 435 -15.54 -13.05 -7.51
CA ALA A 435 -15.19 -12.80 -8.90
C ALA A 435 -14.99 -14.13 -9.63
N LEU A 436 -15.57 -14.24 -10.82
CA LEU A 436 -15.47 -15.40 -11.70
C LEU A 436 -14.68 -15.01 -12.95
N TRP A 437 -13.49 -15.56 -13.11
CA TRP A 437 -12.72 -15.46 -14.35
C TRP A 437 -13.03 -16.65 -15.24
N LYS A 438 -13.21 -16.35 -16.53
CA LYS A 438 -13.47 -17.31 -17.59
C LYS A 438 -12.24 -17.35 -18.50
N ALA A 439 -11.59 -18.48 -18.58
CA ALA A 439 -10.53 -18.74 -19.54
C ALA A 439 -11.11 -19.37 -20.81
N THR A 440 -10.42 -19.21 -21.93
CA THR A 440 -10.62 -20.13 -23.05
C THR A 440 -9.87 -21.43 -22.73
N ALA A 441 -10.37 -22.58 -23.19
CA ALA A 441 -9.70 -23.87 -22.99
C ALA A 441 -8.21 -23.82 -23.34
N GLY A 442 -7.36 -24.11 -22.35
CA GLY A 442 -5.90 -24.09 -22.48
C GLY A 442 -5.25 -22.70 -22.48
N ALA A 443 -5.99 -21.62 -22.25
CA ALA A 443 -5.44 -20.27 -22.14
C ALA A 443 -4.60 -20.10 -20.86
N SER A 444 -3.61 -19.22 -20.94
CA SER A 444 -2.76 -18.87 -19.79
C SER A 444 -3.52 -17.96 -18.82
N GLU A 445 -3.17 -18.02 -17.53
CA GLU A 445 -3.61 -17.02 -16.54
C GLU A 445 -3.27 -15.57 -16.97
N ALA A 446 -2.19 -15.41 -17.76
CA ALA A 446 -1.76 -14.12 -18.30
C ALA A 446 -2.73 -13.54 -19.34
N ASP A 447 -3.61 -14.37 -19.92
CA ASP A 447 -4.56 -13.97 -20.97
C ASP A 447 -5.98 -13.73 -20.41
N LEU A 448 -6.15 -13.82 -19.08
CA LEU A 448 -7.45 -13.66 -18.43
C LEU A 448 -8.00 -12.25 -18.63
N GLY A 449 -9.24 -12.19 -19.09
CA GLY A 449 -10.00 -10.95 -19.26
C GLY A 449 -10.69 -10.48 -17.98
N ALA A 450 -11.64 -9.56 -18.15
CA ALA A 450 -12.44 -9.04 -17.05
C ALA A 450 -13.26 -10.16 -16.38
N PRO A 451 -13.28 -10.25 -15.03
CA PRO A 451 -14.15 -11.21 -14.35
C PRO A 451 -15.60 -10.72 -14.26
N ASP A 452 -16.52 -11.68 -14.20
CA ASP A 452 -17.88 -11.44 -13.70
C ASP A 452 -17.81 -11.28 -12.18
N ARG A 453 -18.58 -10.35 -11.60
CA ARG A 453 -18.48 -10.02 -10.16
C ARG A 453 -19.82 -10.05 -9.44
N SER A 454 -19.78 -10.55 -8.22
CA SER A 454 -20.77 -10.30 -7.17
C SER A 454 -20.12 -9.46 -6.07
N ASN A 455 -20.46 -8.17 -6.01
CA ASN A 455 -19.82 -7.19 -5.12
C ASN A 455 -20.51 -7.03 -3.76
N VAL A 456 -21.41 -7.94 -3.39
CA VAL A 456 -22.11 -7.94 -2.10
C VAL A 456 -21.45 -8.96 -1.19
N PHE A 457 -21.22 -8.62 0.09
CA PHE A 457 -20.72 -9.58 1.08
C PHE A 457 -21.83 -10.54 1.51
N GLN A 458 -21.73 -11.79 1.06
CA GLN A 458 -22.66 -12.87 1.40
C GLN A 458 -21.97 -14.23 1.28
N THR A 459 -22.61 -15.32 1.71
CA THR A 459 -22.02 -16.67 1.72
C THR A 459 -22.41 -17.53 0.52
N GLN A 460 -23.31 -17.04 -0.35
CA GLN A 460 -23.75 -17.77 -1.53
C GLN A 460 -23.89 -16.79 -2.71
N HIS A 461 -23.39 -17.19 -3.87
CA HIS A 461 -23.45 -16.41 -5.11
C HIS A 461 -23.82 -17.32 -6.27
N THR A 462 -24.47 -16.77 -7.29
CA THR A 462 -24.81 -17.51 -8.50
C THR A 462 -24.30 -16.77 -9.73
N PHE A 463 -23.76 -17.53 -10.68
CA PHE A 463 -23.30 -17.04 -11.97
C PHE A 463 -23.91 -17.90 -13.07
N THR A 464 -24.23 -17.28 -14.20
CA THR A 464 -24.60 -17.99 -15.42
C THR A 464 -23.34 -18.20 -16.27
N VAL A 465 -23.06 -19.47 -16.57
CA VAL A 465 -21.95 -19.92 -17.43
C VAL A 465 -22.49 -20.48 -18.75
N ASN A 466 -21.73 -20.33 -19.83
CA ASN A 466 -22.13 -20.82 -21.15
C ASN A 466 -21.83 -22.31 -21.29
N SER A 467 -22.59 -23.03 -22.13
CA SER A 467 -22.40 -24.49 -22.34
C SER A 467 -21.04 -24.87 -22.95
N THR A 468 -20.31 -23.89 -23.49
CA THR A 468 -18.95 -24.07 -24.03
C THR A 468 -17.86 -23.84 -22.99
N GLU A 469 -18.18 -23.27 -21.82
CA GLU A 469 -17.23 -23.07 -20.72
C GLU A 469 -17.13 -24.39 -19.95
N GLN A 470 -15.94 -25.00 -19.93
CA GLN A 470 -15.73 -26.25 -19.19
C GLN A 470 -15.32 -25.96 -17.74
N ALA A 471 -15.54 -26.93 -16.85
CA ALA A 471 -15.16 -26.81 -15.44
C ALA A 471 -13.72 -26.28 -15.30
N GLY A 472 -12.75 -26.90 -15.96
CA GLY A 472 -11.33 -26.49 -15.94
C GLY A 472 -10.99 -25.09 -16.48
N ASP A 473 -11.95 -24.37 -17.03
CA ASP A 473 -11.74 -23.03 -17.60
C ASP A 473 -12.27 -21.90 -16.69
N LEU A 474 -12.80 -22.25 -15.52
CA LEU A 474 -13.41 -21.30 -14.61
C LEU A 474 -12.58 -21.15 -13.33
N TYR A 475 -12.35 -19.91 -12.92
CA TYR A 475 -11.65 -19.60 -11.67
C TYR A 475 -12.51 -18.70 -10.80
N ILE A 476 -12.71 -19.13 -9.56
CA ILE A 476 -13.51 -18.42 -8.57
C ILE A 476 -12.54 -17.80 -7.56
N GLY A 477 -12.56 -16.47 -7.44
CA GLY A 477 -11.89 -15.75 -6.35
C GLY A 477 -12.92 -15.22 -5.36
N ALA A 478 -12.69 -15.44 -4.06
CA ALA A 478 -13.51 -14.89 -2.98
C ALA A 478 -12.69 -13.90 -2.14
N LEU A 479 -13.28 -12.76 -1.78
CA LEU A 479 -12.67 -11.71 -0.96
C LEU A 479 -13.54 -11.43 0.27
N SER A 480 -13.02 -11.69 1.46
CA SER A 480 -13.72 -11.41 2.72
C SER A 480 -13.74 -9.92 3.05
N GLU A 481 -14.61 -9.53 3.99
CA GLU A 481 -14.69 -8.14 4.49
C GLU A 481 -13.36 -7.63 5.07
N ARG A 482 -12.51 -8.53 5.57
CA ARG A 482 -11.17 -8.22 6.10
C ARG A 482 -10.06 -8.28 5.06
N GLY A 483 -10.42 -8.35 3.79
CA GLY A 483 -9.46 -8.31 2.67
C GLY A 483 -8.65 -9.58 2.48
N GLN A 484 -9.07 -10.70 3.10
CA GLN A 484 -8.46 -12.01 2.85
C GLN A 484 -9.08 -12.61 1.60
N SER A 485 -8.25 -13.17 0.73
CA SER A 485 -8.73 -13.83 -0.49
C SER A 485 -8.24 -15.26 -0.62
N ALA A 486 -9.07 -16.04 -1.31
CA ALA A 486 -8.74 -17.36 -1.81
C ALA A 486 -9.17 -17.45 -3.27
N MET A 487 -8.64 -18.45 -3.96
CA MET A 487 -9.00 -18.74 -5.34
C MET A 487 -9.00 -20.24 -5.58
N VAL A 488 -9.98 -20.72 -6.33
CA VAL A 488 -10.10 -22.11 -6.76
C VAL A 488 -10.39 -22.18 -8.25
N GLN A 489 -9.86 -23.21 -8.90
CA GLN A 489 -10.27 -23.59 -10.24
C GLN A 489 -11.45 -24.55 -10.10
N VAL A 490 -12.48 -24.38 -10.93
CA VAL A 490 -13.57 -25.36 -11.02
C VAL A 490 -12.99 -26.57 -11.78
N GLY A 491 -13.18 -27.80 -11.33
CA GLY A 491 -12.64 -28.98 -12.03
C GLY A 491 -12.17 -30.11 -11.14
#